data_AF-A0A7Y2IPK6-F1
#
_entry.id   AF-A0A7Y2IPK6-F1
#
_cell.length_a   1.000
_cell.length_b   1.000
_cell.length_c   1.000
_cell.angle_alpha   90.00
_cell.angle_beta   90.00
_cell.angle_gamma   90.00
#
_symmetry.space_group_name_H-M   'P 1'
#
loop_
_entity.id
_entity.type
_entity.pdbx_description
1 polymer ?
#
loop_
_entity_poly.entity_id
_entity_poly.type
_entity_poly.pdbx_seq_one_letter_code
_entity_poly.pdbx_strand_id
1 'polypeptide(L)'
;MLRSGDLLVESAGESGQSRFEDIPDPEAFQGLLYRMREARTKALNVHGSTGPAGERPEDRIEKLARLRDDGTLTHEEFEAKKAKLLGEI
;
A
#
# COMPACT_ATOMS: atom_id res chain seq x y z
N MET A 1 10.31 -35.65 -0.78
CA MET A 1 8.85 -35.54 -0.98
C MET A 1 8.55 -34.10 -1.30
N LEU A 2 8.07 -33.77 -2.49
CA LEU A 2 7.58 -32.42 -2.76
C LEU A 2 6.29 -32.27 -1.95
N ARG A 3 6.33 -31.42 -0.92
CA ARG A 3 5.14 -30.98 -0.17
C ARG A 3 4.37 -30.00 -1.05
N SER A 4 3.88 -30.40 -2.22
CA SER A 4 3.04 -29.53 -3.04
C SER A 4 1.59 -29.62 -2.54
N GLY A 5 0.91 -28.48 -2.44
CA GLY A 5 -0.47 -28.43 -1.99
C GLY A 5 -1.16 -27.12 -2.35
N ASP A 6 -2.49 -27.14 -2.23
CA ASP A 6 -3.32 -25.97 -2.54
C ASP A 6 -3.34 -25.01 -1.35
N LEU A 7 -3.38 -23.72 -1.65
CA LEU A 7 -3.45 -22.67 -0.65
C LEU A 7 -4.55 -21.66 -1.00
N LEU A 8 -5.49 -21.50 -0.08
CA LEU A 8 -6.57 -20.53 -0.17
C LEU A 8 -6.20 -19.29 0.67
N VAL A 9 -6.06 -18.14 0.03
CA VAL A 9 -5.88 -16.85 0.70
C VAL A 9 -7.19 -16.10 0.69
N GLU A 10 -7.74 -15.86 1.87
CA GLU A 10 -8.91 -14.99 2.03
C GLU A 10 -8.42 -13.56 2.34
N SER A 11 -9.00 -12.59 1.63
CA SER A 11 -8.66 -11.18 1.77
C SER A 11 -9.95 -10.36 1.82
N ALA A 12 -10.06 -9.48 2.82
CA ALA A 12 -11.23 -8.64 3.06
C ALA A 12 -11.43 -7.49 2.02
N GLY A 13 -10.87 -7.61 0.81
CA GLY A 13 -10.99 -6.64 -0.29
C GLY A 13 -11.73 -7.21 -1.50
N GLU A 14 -11.93 -6.40 -2.54
CA GLU A 14 -12.90 -6.57 -3.66
C GLU A 14 -12.91 -7.94 -4.37
N SER A 15 -11.83 -8.71 -4.34
CA SER A 15 -11.77 -10.05 -4.96
C SER A 15 -12.07 -11.22 -3.99
N GLY A 16 -12.23 -10.97 -2.69
CA GLY A 16 -12.72 -11.91 -1.66
C GLY A 16 -11.79 -13.08 -1.32
N GLN A 17 -11.34 -13.84 -2.32
CA GLN A 17 -10.56 -15.07 -2.15
C GLN A 17 -9.62 -15.26 -3.35
N SER A 18 -8.41 -15.78 -3.10
CA SER A 18 -7.45 -16.18 -4.13
C SER A 18 -6.98 -17.61 -3.86
N ARG A 19 -7.18 -18.50 -4.84
CA ARG A 19 -6.75 -19.90 -4.78
C ARG A 19 -5.45 -20.07 -5.56
N PHE A 20 -4.47 -20.69 -4.92
CA PHE A 20 -3.20 -21.08 -5.53
C PHE A 20 -3.09 -22.60 -5.50
N GLU A 21 -2.83 -23.19 -6.66
CA GLU A 21 -2.69 -24.65 -6.83
C GLU A 21 -1.20 -24.98 -7.08
N ASP A 22 -0.78 -26.20 -6.74
CA ASP A 22 0.59 -26.70 -6.92
C ASP A 22 1.69 -25.85 -6.26
N ILE A 23 1.41 -25.26 -5.09
CA ILE A 23 2.41 -24.48 -4.36
C ILE A 23 3.43 -25.42 -3.70
N PRO A 24 4.75 -25.26 -3.98
CA PRO A 24 5.77 -26.01 -3.29
C PRO A 24 5.91 -25.52 -1.84
N ASP A 25 5.74 -26.44 -0.90
CA ASP A 25 5.79 -26.23 0.55
C ASP A 25 4.81 -25.15 1.05
N PRO A 26 3.48 -25.43 1.03
CA PRO A 26 2.44 -24.44 1.31
C PRO A 26 2.54 -23.87 2.73
N GLU A 27 3.09 -24.63 3.69
CA GLU A 27 3.31 -24.17 5.06
C GLU A 27 4.35 -23.04 5.11
N ALA A 28 5.47 -23.21 4.40
CA ALA A 28 6.51 -22.18 4.30
C ALA A 28 5.98 -20.92 3.58
N PHE A 29 5.17 -21.10 2.53
CA PHE A 29 4.52 -20.00 1.82
C PHE A 29 3.56 -19.23 2.73
N GLN A 30 2.74 -19.93 3.53
CA GLN A 30 1.82 -19.29 4.47
C GLN A 30 2.59 -18.45 5.52
N GLY A 31 3.69 -18.99 6.06
CA GLY A 31 4.55 -18.27 6.99
C GLY A 31 5.24 -17.04 6.36
N LEU A 32 5.59 -17.12 5.07
CA LEU A 32 6.10 -15.97 4.32
C LEU A 32 5.03 -14.89 4.12
N LEU A 33 3.82 -15.31 3.73
CA LEU A 33 2.68 -14.40 3.53
C LEU A 33 2.33 -13.64 4.81
N TYR A 34 2.31 -14.33 5.95
CA TYR A 34 2.07 -13.70 7.25
C TYR A 34 3.15 -12.65 7.57
N ARG A 35 4.44 -13.00 7.43
CA ARG A 35 5.55 -12.07 7.66
C ARG A 35 5.51 -10.86 6.74
N MET A 36 5.18 -11.07 5.46
CA MET A 36 5.04 -9.97 4.50
C MET A 36 3.86 -9.05 4.86
N ARG A 37 2.73 -9.62 5.29
CA ARG A 37 1.58 -8.84 5.80
C ARG A 37 1.96 -8.04 7.04
N GLU A 38 2.62 -8.64 8.02
CA GLU A 38 3.09 -7.93 9.22
C GLU A 38 4.09 -6.81 8.88
N ALA A 39 5.05 -7.07 8.00
CA ALA A 39 6.01 -6.06 7.56
C ALA A 39 5.31 -4.89 6.85
N ARG A 40 4.31 -5.19 6.00
CA ARG A 40 3.47 -4.17 5.36
C ARG A 40 2.65 -3.39 6.38
N THR A 41 1.99 -4.05 7.33
CA THR A 41 1.21 -3.38 8.39
C THR A 41 2.12 -2.51 9.25
N LYS A 42 3.31 -2.97 9.61
CA LYS A 42 4.31 -2.17 10.33
C LYS A 42 4.77 -0.98 9.48
N ALA A 43 5.06 -1.18 8.20
CA ALA A 43 5.42 -0.09 7.30
C ALA A 43 4.28 0.94 7.17
N LEU A 44 3.03 0.49 7.05
CA LEU A 44 1.84 1.34 7.01
C LEU A 44 1.58 2.04 8.34
N ASN A 45 1.86 1.42 9.48
CA ASN A 45 1.67 2.03 10.80
C ASN A 45 2.80 3.01 11.13
N VAL A 46 4.03 2.72 10.70
CA VAL A 46 5.18 3.64 10.80
C VAL A 46 5.02 4.81 9.80
N HIS A 47 4.39 4.55 8.64
CA HIS A 47 3.97 5.56 7.66
C HIS A 47 2.46 5.82 7.75
N GLY A 48 1.89 5.87 8.97
CA GLY A 48 0.45 5.94 9.31
C GLY A 48 -0.37 7.11 8.74
N SER A 49 0.10 7.76 7.69
CA SER A 49 -0.57 8.82 6.94
C SER A 49 -0.19 8.79 5.46
N THR A 50 -0.10 7.62 4.82
CA THR A 50 0.23 7.56 3.38
C THR A 50 -0.32 6.34 2.62
N GLY A 51 -1.63 6.10 2.72
CA GLY A 51 -2.33 5.11 1.90
C GLY A 51 -3.33 5.79 0.95
N PRO A 52 -3.32 5.52 -0.38
CA PRO A 52 -4.11 6.28 -1.35
C PRO A 52 -5.64 6.07 -1.28
N ALA A 53 -6.14 5.16 -0.44
CA ALA A 53 -7.54 4.79 -0.34
C ALA A 53 -8.34 5.55 0.74
N GLY A 54 -7.72 6.45 1.51
CA GLY A 54 -8.38 7.28 2.51
C GLY A 54 -7.72 8.64 2.76
N GLU A 55 -6.76 9.01 1.90
CA GLU A 55 -6.01 10.27 2.02
C GLU A 55 -6.94 11.42 1.63
N ARG A 56 -7.33 12.25 2.60
CA ARG A 56 -8.17 13.41 2.33
C ARG A 56 -7.39 14.37 1.44
N PRO A 57 -8.08 15.21 0.65
CA PRO A 57 -7.42 16.25 -0.13
C PRO A 57 -6.43 17.08 0.69
N GLU A 58 -6.75 17.33 1.96
CA GLU A 58 -5.87 18.00 2.93
C GLU A 58 -4.54 17.26 3.18
N ASP A 59 -4.58 15.94 3.40
CA ASP A 59 -3.41 15.11 3.67
C ASP A 59 -2.47 15.05 2.44
N ARG A 60 -3.04 15.04 1.23
CA ARG A 60 -2.29 15.10 -0.03
C ARG A 60 -1.53 16.42 -0.18
N ILE A 61 -2.15 17.53 0.21
CA ILE A 61 -1.54 18.86 0.14
C ILE A 61 -0.39 18.97 1.15
N GLU A 62 -0.53 18.44 2.35
CA GLU A 62 0.54 18.40 3.36
C GLU A 62 1.76 17.61 2.85
N LYS A 63 1.53 16.45 2.23
CA LYS A 63 2.59 15.64 1.65
C LYS A 63 3.31 16.34 0.50
N LEU A 64 2.58 17.04 -0.36
CA LEU A 64 3.17 17.87 -1.41
C LEU A 64 4.02 19.02 -0.83
N ALA A 65 3.61 19.62 0.28
CA ALA A 65 4.36 20.69 0.93
C ALA A 65 5.67 20.14 1.52
N ARG A 66 5.62 18.96 2.13
CA ARG A 66 6.81 18.27 2.63
C ARG A 66 7.80 17.93 1.52
N LEU A 67 7.33 17.46 0.36
CA LEU A 67 8.19 17.17 -0.80
C LEU A 67 8.83 18.43 -1.40
N ARG A 68 8.14 19.57 -1.33
CA ARG A 68 8.71 20.87 -1.69
C ARG A 68 9.79 21.30 -0.70
N ASP A 69 9.54 21.14 0.60
CA ASP A 69 10.50 21.53 1.65
C ASP A 69 11.75 20.64 1.65
N ASP A 70 11.61 19.38 1.22
CA ASP A 70 12.73 18.44 0.99
C ASP A 70 13.49 18.73 -0.32
N GLY A 71 13.04 19.72 -1.10
CA GLY A 71 13.67 20.14 -2.36
C GLY A 71 13.45 19.19 -3.54
N THR A 72 12.63 18.14 -3.37
CA THR A 72 12.29 17.18 -4.43
C THR A 72 11.23 17.71 -5.38
N LEU A 73 10.52 18.78 -5.00
CA LEU A 73 9.50 19.43 -5.81
C LEU A 73 9.77 20.94 -5.93
N THR A 74 9.66 21.48 -7.12
CA THR A 74 9.74 22.94 -7.31
C THR A 74 8.46 23.64 -6.86
N HIS A 75 8.53 24.94 -6.58
CA HIS A 75 7.38 25.73 -6.14
C HIS A 75 6.23 25.71 -7.17
N GLU A 76 6.56 25.78 -8.46
CA GLU A 76 5.57 25.74 -9.55
C GLU A 76 4.87 24.38 -9.64
N GLU A 77 5.61 23.27 -9.48
CA GLU A 77 5.05 21.92 -9.48
C GLU A 77 4.15 21.67 -8.27
N PHE A 78 4.49 22.25 -7.12
CA PHE A 78 3.65 22.20 -5.93
C PHE A 78 2.31 22.90 -6.15
N GLU A 79 2.34 24.15 -6.63
CA GLU A 79 1.12 24.94 -6.85
C GLU A 79 0.22 24.32 -7.93
N ALA A 80 0.80 23.78 -9.01
CA ALA A 80 0.04 23.08 -10.05
C ALA A 80 -0.67 21.83 -9.52
N LYS A 81 0.00 21.02 -8.69
CA LYS A 81 -0.58 19.81 -8.09
C LYS A 81 -1.62 20.15 -7.02
N LYS A 82 -1.37 21.19 -6.22
CA LYS A 82 -2.31 21.70 -5.21
C LYS A 82 -3.59 22.23 -5.86
N ALA A 83 -3.48 23.04 -6.91
CA ALA A 83 -4.64 23.56 -7.64
C ALA A 83 -5.47 22.43 -8.26
N LYS A 84 -4.81 21.40 -8.83
CA LYS A 84 -5.50 20.22 -9.34
C LYS A 84 -6.27 19.48 -8.25
N LEU A 85 -5.64 19.26 -7.09
CA LEU A 85 -6.25 18.58 -5.95
C LEU A 85 -7.44 19.36 -5.37
N LEU A 86 -7.38 20.70 -5.32
CA LEU A 86 -8.52 21.53 -4.90
C LEU A 86 -9.67 21.53 -5.91
N GLY A 87 -9.39 21.35 -7.20
CA GLY A 87 -10.42 21.29 -8.25
C GLY A 87 -11.14 19.95 -8.35
N GLU A 88 -10.62 18.89 -7.71
CA GLU A 88 -11.23 17.56 -7.63
C GLU A 88 -12.15 17.39 -6.39
N ILE A 89 -12.33 18.44 -5.59
CA ILE A 89 -13.22 18.52 -4.41
C ILE A 89 -14.54 19.18 -4.81
#